data_AF-A0A5B1RC81-F1
#
_entry.id   AF-A0A5B1RC81-F1
#
_cell.length_a   1.000
_cell.length_b   1.000
_cell.length_c   1.000
_cell.angle_alpha   90.00
_cell.angle_beta   90.00
_cell.angle_gamma   90.00
#
_symmetry.space_group_name_H-M   'P 1'
#
loop_
_entity.id
_entity.type
_entity.pdbx_description
1 polymer ?
#
loop_
_entity_poly.entity_id
_entity_poly.type
_entity_poly.pdbx_seq_one_letter_code
_entity_poly.pdbx_strand_id
1 'polypeptide(L)'
;MSTVDALAIRVCMLQGRLWKEHASGTSLSRCNCIKELTSLVYDNAEDSRGVCVRAELPITLLSIMQDGHTYKDPGYCLRVVDLFAYIIAPACFGHEPILKPAADLALARGANLWQTIFSMRREIATGTRENAGLRVAFARLIKAYNNLYIRGEYPTLLDTHFGHFVLYAWVNRVTSGTNDTALQTFYSLCRTSTLSERNSFYLTAAKYCGGADAFANRFKYDLSQADLTKEHFVDCTRALSVFCCWTFGEDPIAQSFAENGVLESLYDALRKQTVSLSKKEEWNAIRELPVFLWATFRRTFNPSPLETNKNIDYLLFFMSRGAMYCPIYDCVEGVNTDEWLQLFDDVRKWYLTNSMHGPNFKALNKAVQCYWKSTAEILNDYITRGEIPRSNPNMMKILDAWNEMGHDFGLETRFR
;
A
#
# COMPACT_ATOMS: atom_id res chain seq x y z
N MET A 1 44.85 19.80 -10.10
CA MET A 1 43.91 18.65 -10.10
C MET A 1 42.78 19.05 -9.17
N SER A 2 41.53 19.10 -9.65
CA SER A 2 40.41 19.49 -8.78
C SER A 2 40.15 18.39 -7.72
N THR A 3 39.56 18.75 -6.58
CA THR A 3 39.14 17.79 -5.54
C THR A 3 38.21 16.71 -6.10
N VAL A 4 37.40 17.09 -7.09
CA VAL A 4 36.46 16.23 -7.82
C VAL A 4 37.18 15.20 -8.71
N ASP A 5 38.26 15.58 -9.40
CA ASP A 5 39.05 14.65 -10.22
C ASP A 5 39.79 13.62 -9.36
N ALA A 6 40.34 14.07 -8.22
CA ALA A 6 40.98 13.18 -7.26
C ALA A 6 39.98 12.16 -6.67
N LEU A 7 38.76 12.61 -6.36
CA LEU A 7 37.68 11.73 -5.92
C LEU A 7 37.29 10.71 -7.00
N ALA A 8 37.18 11.13 -8.26
CA ALA A 8 36.84 10.24 -9.37
C ALA A 8 37.86 9.14 -9.60
N ILE A 9 39.15 9.46 -9.52
CA ILE A 9 40.23 8.46 -9.62
C ILE A 9 40.10 7.44 -8.48
N ARG A 10 39.88 7.90 -7.24
CA ARG A 10 39.74 7.01 -6.08
C ARG A 10 38.51 6.11 -6.17
N VAL A 11 37.37 6.65 -6.62
CA VAL A 11 36.14 5.87 -6.84
C VAL A 11 36.37 4.83 -7.92
N CYS A 12 37.02 5.18 -9.04
CA CYS A 12 37.35 4.22 -10.11
C CYS A 12 38.28 3.10 -9.63
N MET A 13 39.33 3.42 -8.86
CA MET A 13 40.23 2.42 -8.28
C MET A 13 39.51 1.45 -7.35
N LEU A 14 38.66 1.96 -6.45
CA LEU A 14 37.89 1.14 -5.52
C LEU A 14 36.79 0.34 -6.21
N GLN A 15 36.19 0.88 -7.28
CA GLN A 15 35.23 0.18 -8.14
C GLN A 15 35.90 -1.01 -8.85
N GLY A 16 37.08 -0.83 -9.44
CA GLY A 16 37.84 -1.92 -10.05
C GLY A 16 38.25 -2.99 -9.03
N ARG A 17 38.68 -2.58 -7.83
CA ARG A 17 38.96 -3.52 -6.73
C ARG A 17 37.71 -4.27 -6.30
N LEU A 18 36.58 -3.59 -6.14
CA LEU A 18 35.31 -4.21 -5.76
C LEU A 18 34.91 -5.30 -6.77
N TRP A 19 35.04 -5.03 -8.07
CA TRP A 19 34.74 -6.03 -9.11
C TRP A 19 35.64 -7.27 -9.00
N LYS A 20 36.94 -7.07 -8.75
CA LYS A 20 37.88 -8.17 -8.54
C LYS A 20 37.55 -8.99 -7.29
N GLU A 21 37.27 -8.33 -6.18
CA GLU A 21 36.88 -8.98 -4.91
C GLU A 21 35.54 -9.69 -5.03
N HIS A 22 34.59 -9.15 -5.81
CA HIS A 22 33.32 -9.82 -6.11
C HIS A 22 33.55 -11.17 -6.79
N ALA A 23 34.41 -11.20 -7.80
CA ALA A 23 34.68 -12.39 -8.60
C ALA A 23 35.47 -13.49 -7.88
N SER A 24 36.47 -13.13 -7.06
CA SER A 24 37.39 -14.12 -6.46
C SER A 24 37.82 -13.83 -5.01
N GLY A 25 37.26 -12.80 -4.39
CA GLY A 25 37.57 -12.40 -3.03
C GLY A 25 36.83 -13.22 -1.97
N THR A 26 37.27 -13.05 -0.72
CA THR A 26 36.60 -13.58 0.47
C THR A 26 35.39 -12.72 0.84
N SER A 27 34.43 -13.25 1.63
CA SER A 27 33.32 -12.45 2.18
C SER A 27 33.83 -11.21 2.93
N LEU A 28 34.87 -11.36 3.74
CA LEU A 28 35.48 -10.26 4.49
C LEU A 28 36.08 -9.19 3.57
N SER A 29 36.82 -9.60 2.54
CA SER A 29 37.46 -8.64 1.62
C SER A 29 36.44 -7.90 0.76
N ARG A 30 35.38 -8.57 0.30
CA ARG A 30 34.21 -7.95 -0.36
C ARG A 30 33.55 -6.91 0.53
N CYS A 31 33.21 -7.28 1.77
CA CYS A 31 32.58 -6.40 2.75
C CYS A 31 33.42 -5.16 3.05
N ASN A 32 34.73 -5.33 3.24
CA ASN A 32 35.65 -4.23 3.50
C ASN A 32 35.77 -3.30 2.30
N CYS A 33 35.86 -3.84 1.08
CA CYS A 33 35.97 -3.05 -0.14
C CYS A 33 34.72 -2.20 -0.38
N ILE A 34 33.51 -2.79 -0.28
CA ILE A 34 32.27 -2.01 -0.45
C ILE A 34 32.09 -1.00 0.69
N LYS A 35 32.49 -1.32 1.93
CA LYS A 35 32.43 -0.38 3.06
C LYS A 35 33.33 0.84 2.85
N GLU A 36 34.55 0.62 2.37
CA GLU A 36 35.49 1.69 2.03
C GLU A 36 34.91 2.60 0.93
N LEU A 37 34.33 1.98 -0.11
CA LEU A 37 33.68 2.71 -1.20
C LEU A 37 32.46 3.50 -0.72
N THR A 38 31.57 2.89 0.07
CA THR A 38 30.40 3.58 0.64
C THR A 38 30.83 4.77 1.49
N SER A 39 31.86 4.61 2.34
CA SER A 39 32.35 5.69 3.20
C SER A 39 32.89 6.85 2.36
N LEU A 40 33.72 6.55 1.35
CA LEU A 40 34.25 7.56 0.43
C LEU A 40 33.14 8.36 -0.27
N VAL A 41 32.06 7.69 -0.70
CA VAL A 41 30.94 8.34 -1.39
C VAL A 41 30.09 9.17 -0.41
N TYR A 42 29.83 8.69 0.80
CA TYR A 42 28.99 9.38 1.78
C TYR A 42 29.71 10.57 2.42
N ASP A 43 31.01 10.47 2.67
CA ASP A 43 31.81 11.56 3.24
C ASP A 43 31.95 12.76 2.27
N ASN A 44 31.60 12.59 0.99
CA ASN A 44 31.71 13.61 -0.06
C ASN A 44 30.35 13.87 -0.77
N ALA A 45 29.24 13.81 -0.03
CA ALA A 45 27.88 13.68 -0.56
C ALA A 45 27.44 14.73 -1.62
N GLU A 46 27.97 15.95 -1.61
CA GLU A 46 27.63 17.01 -2.58
C GLU A 46 28.29 16.76 -3.95
N ASP A 47 29.54 16.28 -3.99
CA ASP A 47 30.31 16.08 -5.22
C ASP A 47 30.35 14.61 -5.69
N SER A 48 30.05 13.65 -4.81
CA SER A 48 30.35 12.24 -5.02
C SER A 48 29.42 11.53 -6.02
N ARG A 49 28.18 12.00 -6.20
CA ARG A 49 27.19 11.28 -7.00
C ARG A 49 27.47 11.36 -8.50
N GLY A 50 27.72 12.57 -9.02
CA GLY A 50 28.18 12.76 -10.41
C GLY A 50 29.53 12.07 -10.66
N VAL A 51 30.40 12.04 -9.65
CA VAL A 51 31.64 11.26 -9.70
C VAL A 51 31.38 9.75 -9.82
N CYS A 52 30.44 9.20 -9.06
CA CYS A 52 30.06 7.78 -9.16
C CYS A 52 29.60 7.42 -10.58
N VAL A 53 28.80 8.28 -11.21
CA VAL A 53 28.33 8.07 -12.59
C VAL A 53 29.50 8.09 -13.57
N ARG A 54 30.40 9.08 -13.47
CA ARG A 54 31.60 9.17 -14.33
C ARG A 54 32.56 7.99 -14.15
N ALA A 55 32.65 7.45 -12.95
CA ALA A 55 33.46 6.28 -12.63
C ALA A 55 32.75 4.95 -12.93
N GLU A 56 31.60 4.98 -13.61
CA GLU A 56 30.81 3.79 -13.99
C GLU A 56 30.42 2.88 -12.82
N LEU A 57 30.39 3.44 -11.60
CA LEU A 57 30.05 2.68 -10.41
C LEU A 57 28.63 2.07 -10.46
N PRO A 58 27.59 2.77 -10.97
CA PRO A 58 26.26 2.18 -11.14
C PRO A 58 26.27 0.89 -11.96
N ILE A 59 27.08 0.81 -13.02
CA ILE A 59 27.19 -0.38 -13.88
C ILE A 59 27.75 -1.57 -13.09
N THR A 60 28.76 -1.30 -12.27
CA THR A 60 29.41 -2.33 -11.43
C THR A 60 28.46 -2.82 -10.35
N LEU A 61 27.83 -1.91 -9.60
CA LEU A 61 26.88 -2.26 -8.54
C LEU A 61 25.69 -3.04 -9.08
N LEU A 62 25.15 -2.62 -10.23
CA LEU A 62 24.06 -3.33 -10.88
C LEU A 62 24.46 -4.75 -11.30
N SER A 63 25.65 -4.92 -11.87
CA SER A 63 26.16 -6.25 -12.25
C SER A 63 26.34 -7.15 -11.02
N ILE A 64 26.80 -6.59 -9.89
CA ILE A 64 26.88 -7.28 -8.60
C ILE A 64 25.48 -7.68 -8.10
N MET A 65 24.49 -6.79 -8.17
CA MET A 65 23.11 -7.08 -7.77
C MET A 65 22.44 -8.14 -8.66
N GLN A 66 22.84 -8.22 -9.93
CA GLN A 66 22.37 -9.26 -10.87
C GLN A 66 23.03 -10.62 -10.63
N ASP A 67 23.99 -10.70 -9.72
CA ASP A 67 24.63 -11.95 -9.32
C ASP A 67 24.00 -12.53 -8.05
N GLY A 68 23.47 -13.75 -8.15
CA GLY A 68 22.82 -14.45 -7.05
C GLY A 68 23.71 -14.66 -5.82
N HIS A 69 25.04 -14.69 -5.98
CA HIS A 69 25.92 -14.87 -4.81
C HIS A 69 25.94 -13.67 -3.87
N THR A 70 25.56 -12.48 -4.34
CA THR A 70 25.47 -11.27 -3.52
C THR A 70 24.52 -11.47 -2.33
N TYR A 71 23.43 -12.20 -2.54
CA TYR A 71 22.37 -12.39 -1.53
C TYR A 71 22.70 -13.48 -0.49
N LYS A 72 23.82 -14.20 -0.65
CA LYS A 72 24.30 -15.18 0.35
C LYS A 72 25.00 -14.52 1.54
N ASP A 73 25.37 -13.25 1.40
CA ASP A 73 26.03 -12.46 2.44
C ASP A 73 25.18 -11.20 2.72
N PRO A 74 24.33 -11.21 3.78
CA PRO A 74 23.43 -10.09 4.06
C PRO A 74 24.15 -8.76 4.29
N GLY A 75 25.37 -8.79 4.85
CA GLY A 75 26.17 -7.60 5.11
C GLY A 75 26.71 -6.98 3.83
N TYR A 76 27.19 -7.81 2.90
CA TYR A 76 27.61 -7.37 1.58
C TYR A 76 26.43 -6.86 0.74
N CYS A 77 25.36 -7.65 0.68
CA CYS A 77 24.12 -7.31 -0.04
C CYS A 77 23.57 -5.95 0.39
N LEU A 78 23.49 -5.71 1.71
CA LEU A 78 23.03 -4.44 2.29
C LEU A 78 23.79 -3.26 1.69
N ARG A 79 25.13 -3.31 1.69
CA ARG A 79 25.97 -2.18 1.30
C ARG A 79 25.89 -1.92 -0.21
N VAL A 80 25.82 -2.98 -1.01
CA VAL A 80 25.65 -2.86 -2.46
C VAL A 80 24.30 -2.24 -2.80
N VAL A 81 23.21 -2.77 -2.23
CA VAL A 81 21.85 -2.29 -2.48
C VAL A 81 21.68 -0.85 -2.02
N ASP A 82 22.18 -0.52 -0.82
CA ASP A 82 22.06 0.82 -0.25
C ASP A 82 22.85 1.87 -1.03
N LEU A 83 24.08 1.53 -1.45
CA LEU A 83 24.89 2.44 -2.26
C LEU A 83 24.29 2.65 -3.66
N PHE A 84 23.76 1.60 -4.29
CA PHE A 84 23.08 1.73 -5.57
C PHE A 84 21.83 2.62 -5.45
N ALA A 85 20.97 2.33 -4.47
CA ALA A 85 19.77 3.12 -4.20
C ALA A 85 20.10 4.60 -3.93
N TYR A 86 21.17 4.87 -3.17
CA TYR A 86 21.66 6.23 -2.91
C TYR A 86 22.06 6.99 -4.18
N ILE A 87 22.72 6.33 -5.14
CA ILE A 87 23.16 6.97 -6.39
C ILE A 87 21.96 7.30 -7.28
N ILE A 88 20.98 6.39 -7.40
CA ILE A 88 19.84 6.58 -8.32
C ILE A 88 18.72 7.44 -7.75
N ALA A 89 18.59 7.55 -6.42
CA ALA A 89 17.47 8.27 -5.79
C ALA A 89 17.36 9.75 -6.21
N PRO A 90 18.44 10.56 -6.28
CA PRO A 90 18.34 11.95 -6.72
C PRO A 90 18.04 12.11 -8.21
N ALA A 91 18.42 11.13 -9.05
CA ALA A 91 18.08 11.11 -10.47
C ALA A 91 16.55 11.12 -10.70
N CYS A 92 15.80 10.61 -9.71
CA CYS A 92 14.34 10.63 -9.70
C CYS A 92 13.75 12.04 -9.73
N PHE A 93 14.44 13.07 -9.21
CA PHE A 93 13.89 14.42 -9.10
C PHE A 93 14.34 15.37 -10.22
N GLY A 94 15.15 14.89 -11.18
CA GLY A 94 15.28 15.53 -12.50
C GLY A 94 15.99 16.87 -12.55
N HIS A 95 16.56 17.33 -11.45
CA HIS A 95 17.27 18.60 -11.39
C HIS A 95 18.73 18.49 -11.84
N GLU A 96 19.25 17.28 -12.08
CA GLU A 96 20.67 17.05 -12.33
C GLU A 96 20.91 16.22 -13.61
N PRO A 97 21.24 16.86 -14.76
CA PRO A 97 21.57 16.17 -16.01
C PRO A 97 22.68 15.12 -15.87
N ILE A 98 23.60 15.31 -14.93
CA ILE A 98 24.72 14.40 -14.67
C ILE A 98 24.28 13.03 -14.15
N LEU A 99 23.09 12.92 -13.56
CA LEU A 99 22.56 11.67 -13.01
C LEU A 99 21.66 10.91 -13.99
N LYS A 100 21.27 11.52 -15.11
CA LYS A 100 20.44 10.90 -16.14
C LYS A 100 21.01 9.56 -16.64
N PRO A 101 22.33 9.40 -16.89
CA PRO A 101 22.88 8.11 -17.34
C PRO A 101 22.65 6.96 -16.35
N ALA A 102 22.67 7.24 -15.04
CA ALA A 102 22.42 6.21 -14.03
C ALA A 102 20.93 5.81 -13.97
N ALA A 103 20.02 6.75 -14.15
CA ALA A 103 18.59 6.48 -14.29
C ALA A 103 18.30 5.65 -15.55
N ASP A 104 18.81 6.10 -16.70
CA ASP A 104 18.63 5.41 -18.00
C ASP A 104 19.17 3.98 -17.93
N LEU A 105 20.33 3.77 -17.29
CA LEU A 105 20.90 2.45 -17.05
C LEU A 105 19.99 1.57 -16.17
N ALA A 106 19.50 2.10 -15.05
CA ALA A 106 18.64 1.36 -14.12
C ALA A 106 17.33 0.93 -14.80
N LEU A 107 16.76 1.79 -15.64
CA LEU A 107 15.54 1.52 -16.40
C LEU A 107 15.80 0.52 -17.54
N ALA A 108 16.86 0.71 -18.32
CA ALA A 108 17.22 -0.17 -19.43
C ALA A 108 17.52 -1.62 -18.98
N ARG A 109 18.10 -1.78 -17.79
CA ARG A 109 18.42 -3.10 -17.22
C ARG A 109 17.43 -3.58 -16.15
N GLY A 110 16.36 -2.84 -15.93
CA GLY A 110 15.40 -3.07 -14.86
C GLY A 110 14.75 -4.44 -14.89
N ALA A 111 14.33 -4.90 -16.08
CA ALA A 111 13.70 -6.21 -16.24
C ALA A 111 14.58 -7.36 -15.73
N ASN A 112 15.85 -7.41 -16.16
CA ASN A 112 16.81 -8.42 -15.73
C ASN A 112 17.16 -8.28 -14.25
N LEU A 113 17.33 -7.03 -13.77
CA LEU A 113 17.61 -6.77 -12.35
C LEU A 113 16.51 -7.34 -11.46
N TRP A 114 15.25 -7.00 -11.73
CA TRP A 114 14.12 -7.41 -10.91
C TRP A 114 13.83 -8.89 -11.03
N GLN A 115 14.08 -9.50 -12.19
CA GLN A 115 14.03 -10.96 -12.35
C GLN A 115 15.02 -11.65 -11.40
N THR A 116 16.28 -11.20 -11.33
CA THR A 116 17.26 -11.75 -10.40
C THR A 116 16.85 -11.52 -8.96
N ILE A 117 16.53 -10.28 -8.56
CA ILE A 117 16.09 -9.95 -7.19
C ILE A 117 14.91 -10.84 -6.78
N PHE A 118 13.95 -11.01 -7.68
CA PHE A 118 12.78 -11.86 -7.43
C PHE A 118 13.12 -13.34 -7.32
N SER A 119 14.08 -13.86 -8.10
CA SER A 119 14.54 -15.25 -7.93
C SER A 119 15.20 -15.48 -6.56
N MET A 120 15.84 -14.44 -6.00
CA MET A 120 16.54 -14.47 -4.70
C MET A 120 15.65 -14.03 -3.52
N ARG A 121 14.33 -13.90 -3.74
CA ARG A 121 13.40 -13.32 -2.76
C ARG A 121 13.40 -14.04 -1.40
N ARG A 122 13.62 -15.36 -1.38
CA ARG A 122 13.63 -16.16 -0.14
C ARG A 122 14.89 -15.88 0.67
N GLU A 123 16.04 -15.84 0.01
CA GLU A 123 17.33 -15.49 0.59
C GLU A 123 17.29 -14.06 1.16
N ILE A 124 16.69 -13.12 0.42
CA ILE A 124 16.46 -11.74 0.88
C ILE A 124 15.58 -11.71 2.14
N ALA A 125 14.47 -12.46 2.15
CA ALA A 125 13.58 -12.54 3.31
C ALA A 125 14.29 -13.13 4.54
N THR A 126 15.15 -14.14 4.36
CA THR A 126 15.96 -14.68 5.46
C THR A 126 17.00 -13.66 5.94
N GLY A 127 17.78 -13.08 5.03
CA GLY A 127 18.82 -12.10 5.38
C GLY A 127 18.28 -10.84 6.05
N THR A 128 17.06 -10.42 5.72
CA THR A 128 16.39 -9.28 6.38
C THR A 128 15.88 -9.60 7.79
N ARG A 129 15.61 -10.87 8.11
CA ARG A 129 15.31 -11.28 9.50
C ARG A 129 16.57 -11.20 10.36
N GLU A 130 17.72 -11.53 9.78
CA GLU A 130 19.03 -11.52 10.45
C GLU A 130 19.64 -10.11 10.53
N ASN A 131 19.36 -9.24 9.56
CA ASN A 131 19.92 -7.90 9.47
C ASN A 131 18.84 -6.85 9.15
N ALA A 132 18.44 -6.07 10.16
CA ALA A 132 17.43 -5.02 10.02
C ALA A 132 17.85 -3.91 9.03
N GLY A 133 19.15 -3.62 8.89
CA GLY A 133 19.64 -2.62 7.94
C GLY A 133 19.39 -3.00 6.48
N LEU A 134 19.31 -4.30 6.18
CA LEU A 134 19.01 -4.79 4.84
C LEU A 134 17.57 -4.43 4.44
N ARG A 135 16.66 -4.37 5.42
CA ARG A 135 15.27 -3.96 5.18
C ARG A 135 15.17 -2.52 4.68
N VAL A 136 15.93 -1.63 5.32
CA VAL A 136 16.00 -0.21 4.96
C VAL A 136 16.59 -0.05 3.57
N ALA A 137 17.63 -0.81 3.23
CA ALA A 137 18.26 -0.77 1.91
C ALA A 137 17.28 -1.17 0.80
N PHE A 138 16.52 -2.27 0.97
CA PHE A 138 15.51 -2.67 -0.01
C PHE A 138 14.32 -1.70 -0.09
N ALA A 139 13.88 -1.13 1.03
CA ALA A 139 12.84 -0.10 1.02
C ALA A 139 13.29 1.12 0.21
N ARG A 140 14.54 1.58 0.39
CA ARG A 140 15.14 2.67 -0.40
C ARG A 140 15.23 2.33 -1.89
N LEU A 141 15.65 1.11 -2.23
CA LEU A 141 15.73 0.65 -3.61
C LEU A 141 14.34 0.63 -4.29
N ILE A 142 13.34 0.05 -3.64
CA ILE A 142 11.97 -0.01 -4.16
C ILE A 142 11.43 1.40 -4.40
N LYS A 143 11.59 2.30 -3.42
CA LYS A 143 11.15 3.70 -3.54
C LYS A 143 11.85 4.43 -4.67
N ALA A 144 13.17 4.31 -4.76
CA ALA A 144 13.96 4.97 -5.80
C ALA A 144 13.55 4.47 -7.19
N TYR A 145 13.41 3.16 -7.37
CA TYR A 145 13.02 2.59 -8.65
C TYR A 145 11.59 2.98 -9.06
N ASN A 146 10.63 2.95 -8.12
CA ASN A 146 9.27 3.42 -8.38
C ASN A 146 9.25 4.89 -8.84
N ASN A 147 10.02 5.75 -8.18
CA ASN A 147 10.07 7.18 -8.52
C ASN A 147 10.72 7.44 -9.89
N LEU A 148 11.71 6.64 -10.31
CA LEU A 148 12.26 6.71 -11.68
C LEU A 148 11.18 6.40 -12.71
N TYR A 149 10.37 5.40 -12.43
CA TYR A 149 9.41 4.86 -13.39
C TYR A 149 8.19 5.76 -13.61
N ILE A 150 7.69 6.41 -12.55
CA ILE A 150 6.53 7.31 -12.62
C ILE A 150 6.79 8.52 -13.54
N ARG A 151 8.05 8.86 -13.84
CA ARG A 151 8.41 10.06 -14.63
C ARG A 151 8.53 9.85 -16.13
N GLY A 152 8.78 8.64 -16.62
CA GLY A 152 9.24 8.44 -18.00
C GLY A 152 8.28 7.73 -18.93
N GLU A 153 6.97 7.86 -18.70
CA GLU A 153 5.92 7.27 -19.55
C GLU A 153 6.14 5.76 -19.81
N TYR A 154 6.56 5.04 -18.77
CA TYR A 154 6.91 3.63 -18.91
C TYR A 154 5.69 2.70 -18.64
N PRO A 155 5.63 1.49 -19.24
CA PRO A 155 4.51 0.53 -19.08
C PRO A 155 4.24 0.10 -17.64
N THR A 156 2.99 -0.14 -17.25
CA THR A 156 2.65 -0.52 -15.86
C THR A 156 3.58 -1.60 -15.27
N LEU A 157 4.34 -1.28 -14.21
CA LEU A 157 5.25 -2.23 -13.54
C LEU A 157 4.53 -3.37 -12.81
N LEU A 158 3.21 -3.30 -12.73
CA LEU A 158 2.37 -4.17 -11.93
C LEU A 158 2.67 -5.65 -12.22
N ASP A 159 2.59 -6.08 -13.48
CA ASP A 159 2.81 -7.49 -13.85
C ASP A 159 4.29 -7.88 -14.02
N THR A 160 5.22 -6.98 -13.73
CA THR A 160 6.66 -7.29 -13.80
C THR A 160 7.14 -7.94 -12.50
N HIS A 161 8.36 -8.50 -12.52
CA HIS A 161 9.00 -9.01 -11.31
C HIS A 161 9.17 -7.93 -10.21
N PHE A 162 9.16 -6.63 -10.57
CA PHE A 162 9.16 -5.56 -9.59
C PHE A 162 7.86 -5.54 -8.77
N GLY A 163 6.69 -5.48 -9.41
CA GLY A 163 5.40 -5.45 -8.72
C GLY A 163 5.23 -6.67 -7.81
N HIS A 164 5.57 -7.86 -8.32
CA HIS A 164 5.52 -9.10 -7.53
C HIS A 164 6.50 -9.07 -6.35
N PHE A 165 7.70 -8.49 -6.52
CA PHE A 165 8.64 -8.32 -5.41
C PHE A 165 8.12 -7.34 -4.37
N VAL A 166 7.47 -6.24 -4.76
CA VAL A 166 6.88 -5.26 -3.84
C VAL A 166 5.87 -5.92 -2.91
N LEU A 167 4.91 -6.69 -3.46
CA LEU A 167 3.95 -7.42 -2.62
C LEU A 167 4.63 -8.50 -1.76
N TYR A 168 5.56 -9.27 -2.33
CA TYR A 168 6.31 -10.27 -1.58
C TYR A 168 7.07 -9.65 -0.41
N ALA A 169 7.71 -8.50 -0.65
CA ALA A 169 8.50 -7.76 0.32
C ALA A 169 7.64 -7.22 1.46
N TRP A 170 6.45 -6.69 1.14
CA TRP A 170 5.45 -6.34 2.15
C TRP A 170 5.10 -7.57 2.98
N VAL A 171 4.53 -8.63 2.38
CA VAL A 171 4.07 -9.84 3.12
C VAL A 171 5.15 -10.41 4.04
N ASN A 172 6.38 -10.54 3.53
CA ASN A 172 7.50 -11.18 4.23
C ASN A 172 8.33 -10.24 5.10
N ARG A 173 7.86 -8.99 5.35
CA ARG A 173 8.52 -7.99 6.21
C ARG A 173 9.92 -7.56 5.74
N VAL A 174 10.22 -7.75 4.46
CA VAL A 174 11.49 -7.34 3.84
C VAL A 174 11.68 -5.82 3.94
N THR A 175 10.60 -5.03 3.95
CA THR A 175 10.66 -3.56 4.04
C THR A 175 10.00 -2.97 5.30
N SER A 176 9.83 -3.78 6.35
CA SER A 176 9.14 -3.34 7.58
C SER A 176 9.86 -2.17 8.29
N GLY A 177 9.09 -1.16 8.74
CA GLY A 177 9.54 0.07 9.41
C GLY A 177 8.37 1.02 9.72
N THR A 178 8.65 2.23 10.20
CA THR A 178 7.61 3.23 10.58
C THR A 178 6.74 3.70 9.42
N ASN A 179 7.21 3.55 8.17
CA ASN A 179 6.45 3.78 6.94
C ASN A 179 6.64 2.58 6.00
N ASP A 180 5.55 1.87 5.66
CA ASP A 180 5.64 0.69 4.80
C ASP A 180 5.69 1.10 3.33
N THR A 181 6.92 1.35 2.88
CA THR A 181 7.22 1.77 1.50
C THR A 181 6.69 0.78 0.46
N ALA A 182 6.59 -0.51 0.79
CA ALA A 182 6.08 -1.50 -0.14
C ALA A 182 4.56 -1.35 -0.34
N LEU A 183 3.78 -1.08 0.71
CA LEU A 183 2.35 -0.77 0.57
C LEU A 183 2.11 0.51 -0.24
N GLN A 184 2.87 1.57 0.05
CA GLN A 184 2.79 2.83 -0.70
C GLN A 184 3.10 2.63 -2.19
N THR A 185 4.15 1.86 -2.47
CA THR A 185 4.54 1.52 -3.86
C THR A 185 3.46 0.68 -4.52
N PHE A 186 2.93 -0.34 -3.84
CA PHE A 186 1.85 -1.17 -4.35
C PHE A 186 0.61 -0.36 -4.72
N TYR A 187 0.13 0.51 -3.83
CA TYR A 187 -0.99 1.41 -4.15
C TYR A 187 -0.68 2.29 -5.36
N SER A 188 0.52 2.86 -5.42
CA SER A 188 0.96 3.68 -6.56
C SER A 188 0.96 2.90 -7.88
N LEU A 189 1.36 1.63 -7.87
CA LEU A 189 1.35 0.76 -9.05
C LEU A 189 -0.08 0.45 -9.52
N CYS A 190 -1.01 0.27 -8.58
CA CYS A 190 -2.38 -0.12 -8.88
C CYS A 190 -3.31 1.04 -9.25
N ARG A 191 -3.00 2.28 -8.82
CA ARG A 191 -3.92 3.43 -8.95
C ARG A 191 -4.37 3.72 -10.38
N THR A 192 -3.51 3.49 -11.36
CA THR A 192 -3.81 3.73 -12.79
C THR A 192 -4.12 2.45 -13.56
N SER A 193 -4.11 1.29 -12.90
CA SER A 193 -4.35 0.00 -13.53
C SER A 193 -5.83 -0.32 -13.61
N THR A 194 -6.23 -0.95 -14.71
CA THR A 194 -7.57 -1.49 -14.89
C THR A 194 -7.86 -2.58 -13.86
N LEU A 195 -9.15 -2.88 -13.69
CA LEU A 195 -9.60 -3.96 -12.81
C LEU A 195 -8.99 -5.32 -13.20
N SER A 196 -8.98 -5.62 -14.50
CA SER A 196 -8.49 -6.89 -15.04
C SER A 196 -7.00 -7.09 -14.75
N GLU A 197 -6.18 -6.04 -14.95
CA GLU A 197 -4.75 -6.06 -14.65
C GLU A 197 -4.50 -6.30 -13.16
N ARG A 198 -5.21 -5.58 -12.28
CA ARG A 198 -5.10 -5.77 -10.83
C ARG A 198 -5.45 -7.20 -10.43
N ASN A 199 -6.54 -7.75 -10.96
CA ASN A 199 -6.99 -9.10 -10.66
C ASN A 199 -5.97 -10.17 -11.07
N SER A 200 -5.46 -10.08 -12.30
CA SER A 200 -4.41 -10.97 -12.79
C SER A 200 -3.15 -10.90 -11.92
N PHE A 201 -2.76 -9.68 -11.55
CA PHE A 201 -1.60 -9.41 -10.74
C PHE A 201 -1.68 -10.05 -9.34
N TYR A 202 -2.69 -9.72 -8.54
CA TYR A 202 -2.73 -10.20 -7.15
C TYR A 202 -2.95 -11.72 -7.06
N LEU A 203 -3.67 -12.32 -8.02
CA LEU A 203 -3.80 -13.78 -8.11
C LEU A 203 -2.46 -14.46 -8.39
N THR A 204 -1.62 -13.83 -9.22
CA THR A 204 -0.26 -14.31 -9.50
C THR A 204 0.66 -14.07 -8.29
N ALA A 205 0.59 -12.88 -7.69
CA ALA A 205 1.37 -12.54 -6.49
C ALA A 205 1.07 -13.46 -5.30
N ALA A 206 -0.20 -13.85 -5.10
CA ALA A 206 -0.60 -14.77 -4.04
C ALA A 206 0.17 -16.10 -4.13
N LYS A 207 0.41 -16.63 -5.34
CA LYS A 207 1.19 -17.87 -5.54
C LYS A 207 2.62 -17.76 -5.02
N TYR A 208 3.20 -16.58 -5.07
CA TYR A 208 4.56 -16.33 -4.57
C TYR A 208 4.63 -16.02 -3.07
N CYS A 209 3.52 -15.54 -2.50
CA CYS A 209 3.44 -15.08 -1.11
C CYS A 209 2.93 -16.14 -0.12
N GLY A 210 2.56 -17.34 -0.60
CA GLY A 210 2.02 -18.41 0.24
C GLY A 210 0.49 -18.51 0.22
N GLY A 211 -0.18 -17.88 -0.75
CA GLY A 211 -1.62 -17.90 -0.92
C GLY A 211 -2.30 -16.59 -0.51
N ALA A 212 -3.62 -16.53 -0.69
CA ALA A 212 -4.45 -15.39 -0.32
C ALA A 212 -4.40 -15.08 1.18
N ASP A 213 -4.35 -16.13 2.02
CA ASP A 213 -4.27 -16.03 3.48
C ASP A 213 -3.03 -15.28 3.97
N ALA A 214 -1.95 -15.28 3.19
CA ALA A 214 -0.76 -14.52 3.54
C ALA A 214 -1.03 -13.00 3.52
N PHE A 215 -1.85 -12.52 2.57
CA PHE A 215 -2.26 -11.11 2.52
C PHE A 215 -3.20 -10.78 3.68
N ALA A 216 -4.20 -11.63 3.93
CA ALA A 216 -5.19 -11.42 4.98
C ALA A 216 -4.55 -11.38 6.37
N ASN A 217 -3.72 -12.38 6.68
CA ASN A 217 -2.98 -12.44 7.94
C ASN A 217 -2.04 -11.26 8.09
N ARG A 218 -1.47 -10.76 6.99
CA ARG A 218 -0.58 -9.60 7.08
C ARG A 218 -1.33 -8.31 7.41
N PHE A 219 -2.43 -8.02 6.72
CA PHE A 219 -3.27 -6.86 7.06
C PHE A 219 -3.79 -6.95 8.50
N LYS A 220 -4.27 -8.12 8.92
CA LYS A 220 -4.69 -8.36 10.30
C LYS A 220 -3.59 -8.02 11.30
N TYR A 221 -2.36 -8.48 11.04
CA TYR A 221 -1.22 -8.16 11.89
C TYR A 221 -0.97 -6.65 11.95
N ASP A 222 -0.86 -5.98 10.79
CA ASP A 222 -0.53 -4.55 10.71
C ASP A 222 -1.61 -3.69 11.39
N LEU A 223 -2.89 -3.98 11.15
CA LEU A 223 -4.02 -3.25 11.74
C LEU A 223 -4.20 -3.52 13.25
N SER A 224 -3.70 -4.67 13.74
CA SER A 224 -3.81 -5.03 15.16
C SER A 224 -2.66 -4.49 16.03
N GLN A 225 -1.66 -3.83 15.44
CA GLN A 225 -0.53 -3.29 16.21
C GLN A 225 -1.02 -2.26 17.25
N ALA A 226 -0.47 -2.33 18.46
CA ALA A 226 -0.83 -1.42 19.55
C ALA A 226 -0.33 0.02 19.28
N ASP A 227 0.79 0.14 18.58
CA ASP A 227 1.48 1.36 18.18
C ASP A 227 1.22 1.73 16.71
N LEU A 228 0.08 1.29 16.14
CA LEU A 228 -0.30 1.62 14.77
C LEU A 228 -0.31 3.13 14.55
N THR A 229 0.61 3.60 13.70
CA THR A 229 0.69 5.02 13.32
C THR A 229 -0.44 5.39 12.35
N LYS A 230 -0.77 6.68 12.32
CA LYS A 230 -1.78 7.23 11.39
C LYS A 230 -1.39 6.98 9.94
N GLU A 231 -0.11 7.18 9.63
CA GLU A 231 0.46 7.00 8.31
C GLU A 231 0.35 5.55 7.85
N HIS A 232 0.71 4.61 8.72
CA HIS A 232 0.62 3.19 8.39
C HIS A 232 -0.83 2.72 8.25
N PHE A 233 -1.74 3.22 9.08
CA PHE A 233 -3.18 2.96 8.92
C PHE A 233 -3.68 3.41 7.55
N VAL A 234 -3.34 4.64 7.12
CA VAL A 234 -3.71 5.17 5.80
C VAL A 234 -3.11 4.34 4.66
N ASP A 235 -1.86 3.88 4.81
CA ASP A 235 -1.24 3.01 3.80
C ASP A 235 -1.95 1.65 3.71
N CYS A 236 -2.38 1.08 4.84
CA CYS A 236 -3.18 -0.14 4.86
C CYS A 236 -4.53 0.06 4.18
N THR A 237 -5.28 1.12 4.48
CA THR A 237 -6.61 1.33 3.89
C THR A 237 -6.55 1.60 2.39
N ARG A 238 -5.55 2.36 1.92
CA ARG A 238 -5.28 2.54 0.49
C ARG A 238 -4.90 1.25 -0.21
N ALA A 239 -4.10 0.40 0.41
CA ALA A 239 -3.78 -0.89 -0.18
C ALA A 239 -5.02 -1.81 -0.22
N LEU A 240 -5.86 -1.81 0.82
CA LEU A 240 -7.10 -2.59 0.85
C LEU A 240 -8.09 -2.17 -0.25
N SER A 241 -8.18 -0.87 -0.57
CA SER A 241 -9.08 -0.39 -1.63
C SER A 241 -8.76 -0.94 -3.02
N VAL A 242 -7.51 -1.40 -3.25
CA VAL A 242 -7.09 -1.94 -4.56
C VAL A 242 -7.06 -3.46 -4.64
N PHE A 243 -7.20 -4.20 -3.52
CA PHE A 243 -7.21 -5.66 -3.50
C PHE A 243 -8.56 -6.29 -3.85
N CYS A 244 -9.67 -5.54 -3.79
CA CYS A 244 -11.02 -6.06 -3.98
C CYS A 244 -11.76 -5.38 -5.12
N CYS A 245 -12.52 -6.17 -5.87
CA CYS A 245 -13.20 -5.74 -7.08
C CYS A 245 -14.67 -6.20 -7.06
N TRP A 246 -15.53 -5.43 -7.75
CA TRP A 246 -16.97 -5.68 -7.92
C TRP A 246 -17.32 -6.94 -8.74
N THR A 247 -16.37 -7.81 -9.04
CA THR A 247 -16.66 -9.00 -9.85
C THR A 247 -17.49 -10.00 -9.05
N PHE A 248 -18.69 -10.27 -9.54
CA PHE A 248 -19.54 -11.38 -9.14
C PHE A 248 -18.81 -12.69 -9.50
N GLY A 249 -18.18 -13.34 -8.53
CA GLY A 249 -17.43 -14.58 -8.72
C GLY A 249 -16.63 -15.02 -7.48
N GLU A 250 -15.99 -16.18 -7.59
CA GLU A 250 -15.02 -16.67 -6.60
C GLU A 250 -13.76 -15.78 -6.64
N ASP A 251 -13.68 -14.84 -5.70
CA ASP A 251 -12.47 -14.05 -5.47
C ASP A 251 -11.78 -14.64 -4.22
N PRO A 252 -10.69 -15.41 -4.41
CA PRO A 252 -10.00 -16.06 -3.29
C PRO A 252 -9.36 -15.05 -2.34
N ILE A 253 -9.04 -13.83 -2.80
CA ILE A 253 -8.49 -12.78 -1.93
C ILE A 253 -9.58 -12.25 -1.00
N ALA A 254 -10.74 -11.86 -1.56
CA ALA A 254 -11.86 -11.37 -0.76
C ALA A 254 -12.40 -12.45 0.20
N GLN A 255 -12.41 -13.72 -0.23
CA GLN A 255 -12.75 -14.86 0.64
C GLN A 255 -11.79 -14.97 1.82
N SER A 256 -10.49 -14.92 1.55
CA SER A 256 -9.47 -14.99 2.59
C SER A 256 -9.55 -13.80 3.57
N PHE A 257 -9.82 -12.58 3.08
CA PHE A 257 -10.05 -11.42 3.96
C PHE A 257 -11.25 -11.59 4.88
N ALA A 258 -12.32 -12.21 4.38
CA ALA A 258 -13.51 -12.53 5.15
C ALA A 258 -13.21 -13.58 6.23
N GLU A 259 -12.63 -14.71 5.85
CA GLU A 259 -12.34 -15.84 6.75
C GLU A 259 -11.34 -15.49 7.86
N ASN A 260 -10.38 -14.60 7.58
CA ASN A 260 -9.36 -14.21 8.54
C ASN A 260 -9.76 -13.01 9.42
N GLY A 261 -10.94 -12.41 9.22
CA GLY A 261 -11.44 -11.31 10.04
C GLY A 261 -10.72 -9.97 9.81
N VAL A 262 -10.35 -9.67 8.56
CA VAL A 262 -9.70 -8.39 8.22
C VAL A 262 -10.63 -7.20 8.47
N LEU A 263 -11.94 -7.37 8.22
CA LEU A 263 -12.95 -6.34 8.48
C LEU A 263 -13.02 -5.93 9.96
N GLU A 264 -12.97 -6.91 10.88
CA GLU A 264 -12.93 -6.66 12.32
C GLU A 264 -11.68 -5.87 12.71
N SER A 265 -10.52 -6.28 12.20
CA SER A 265 -9.25 -5.61 12.48
C SER A 265 -9.25 -4.16 11.97
N LEU A 266 -9.85 -3.92 10.80
CA LEU A 266 -9.99 -2.60 10.21
C LEU A 266 -10.93 -1.71 11.03
N TYR A 267 -12.06 -2.26 11.50
CA TYR A 267 -12.99 -1.58 12.40
C TYR A 267 -12.31 -1.16 13.70
N ASP A 268 -11.62 -2.09 14.36
CA ASP A 268 -10.91 -1.83 15.62
C ASP A 268 -9.80 -0.79 15.45
N ALA A 269 -9.05 -0.89 14.34
CA ALA A 269 -8.03 0.10 13.99
C ALA A 269 -8.64 1.49 13.81
N LEU A 270 -9.68 1.63 13.00
CA LEU A 270 -10.33 2.93 12.78
C LEU A 270 -10.85 3.53 14.08
N ARG A 271 -11.53 2.73 14.93
CA ARG A 271 -12.04 3.20 16.24
C ARG A 271 -10.94 3.74 17.14
N LYS A 272 -9.76 3.11 17.17
CA LYS A 272 -8.60 3.62 17.90
C LYS A 272 -8.08 4.92 17.28
N GLN A 273 -8.06 4.99 15.95
CA GLN A 273 -7.54 6.14 15.21
C GLN A 273 -8.46 7.37 15.27
N THR A 274 -9.78 7.21 15.45
CA THR A 274 -10.76 8.32 15.51
C THR A 274 -10.45 9.36 16.61
N VAL A 275 -9.75 8.98 17.68
CA VAL A 275 -9.32 9.93 18.72
C VAL A 275 -8.14 10.79 18.25
N SER A 276 -7.34 10.27 17.32
CA SER A 276 -6.10 10.88 16.88
C SER A 276 -6.23 11.60 15.54
N LEU A 277 -7.06 11.11 14.62
CA LEU A 277 -7.27 11.67 13.28
C LEU A 277 -8.27 12.83 13.32
N SER A 278 -7.99 13.88 12.57
CA SER A 278 -9.01 14.84 12.19
C SER A 278 -10.07 14.19 11.28
N LYS A 279 -11.28 14.75 11.25
CA LYS A 279 -12.37 14.25 10.37
C LYS A 279 -11.94 14.14 8.90
N LYS A 280 -11.12 15.09 8.41
CA LYS A 280 -10.60 15.09 7.03
C LYS A 280 -9.57 13.99 6.79
N GLU A 281 -8.68 13.75 7.75
CA GLU A 281 -7.70 12.65 7.66
C GLU A 281 -8.40 11.29 7.68
N GLU A 282 -9.43 11.15 8.52
CA GLU A 282 -10.24 9.94 8.56
C GLU A 282 -10.96 9.69 7.23
N TRP A 283 -11.60 10.71 6.65
CA TRP A 283 -12.18 10.62 5.32
C TRP A 283 -11.17 10.18 4.27
N ASN A 284 -9.99 10.80 4.24
CA ASN A 284 -8.92 10.43 3.31
C ASN A 284 -8.44 8.98 3.48
N ALA A 285 -8.58 8.39 4.67
CA ALA A 285 -8.25 7.00 4.91
C ALA A 285 -9.34 6.06 4.37
N ILE A 286 -10.62 6.39 4.54
CA ILE A 286 -11.72 5.43 4.28
C ILE A 286 -12.40 5.62 2.93
N ARG A 287 -12.28 6.77 2.28
CA ARG A 287 -13.10 7.16 1.12
C ARG A 287 -13.16 6.15 -0.04
N GLU A 288 -12.09 5.39 -0.25
CA GLU A 288 -11.93 4.40 -1.34
C GLU A 288 -12.27 2.95 -0.91
N LEU A 289 -12.76 2.74 0.33
CA LEU A 289 -13.07 1.41 0.85
C LEU A 289 -14.43 0.78 0.47
N PRO A 290 -15.46 1.46 -0.11
CA PRO A 290 -16.78 0.85 -0.31
C PRO A 290 -16.77 -0.53 -0.97
N VAL A 291 -15.96 -0.69 -2.02
CA VAL A 291 -15.83 -1.94 -2.78
C VAL A 291 -15.26 -3.06 -1.93
N PHE A 292 -14.20 -2.77 -1.17
CA PHE A 292 -13.57 -3.71 -0.25
C PHE A 292 -14.53 -4.15 0.85
N LEU A 293 -15.23 -3.18 1.47
CA LEU A 293 -16.19 -3.43 2.54
C LEU A 293 -17.29 -4.38 2.06
N TRP A 294 -17.85 -4.12 0.87
CA TRP A 294 -18.89 -4.96 0.30
C TRP A 294 -18.41 -6.35 -0.08
N ALA A 295 -17.26 -6.44 -0.74
CA ALA A 295 -16.68 -7.71 -1.19
C ALA A 295 -16.38 -8.65 -0.01
N THR A 296 -15.89 -8.09 1.09
CA THR A 296 -15.56 -8.85 2.31
C THR A 296 -16.84 -9.21 3.07
N PHE A 297 -17.72 -8.23 3.32
CA PHE A 297 -18.95 -8.44 4.09
C PHE A 297 -19.82 -9.57 3.53
N ARG A 298 -20.10 -9.57 2.22
CA ARG A 298 -20.95 -10.60 1.59
C ARG A 298 -20.45 -12.02 1.80
N ARG A 299 -19.14 -12.21 1.97
CA ARG A 299 -18.48 -13.51 2.17
C ARG A 299 -18.41 -13.91 3.64
N THR A 300 -18.51 -12.95 4.55
CA THR A 300 -18.64 -13.22 5.99
C THR A 300 -20.06 -13.56 6.43
N PHE A 301 -21.06 -13.37 5.55
CA PHE A 301 -22.45 -13.61 5.90
C PHE A 301 -22.74 -15.11 6.04
N ASN A 302 -23.10 -15.52 7.25
CA ASN A 302 -23.59 -16.86 7.56
C ASN A 302 -25.03 -16.77 8.09
N PRO A 303 -25.97 -17.64 7.68
CA PRO A 303 -27.31 -17.70 8.28
C PRO A 303 -27.33 -17.89 9.80
N SER A 304 -26.21 -18.34 10.41
CA SER A 304 -26.03 -18.44 11.87
C SER A 304 -25.90 -17.05 12.56
N PRO A 305 -26.60 -16.80 13.69
CA PRO A 305 -26.86 -15.44 14.17
C PRO A 305 -25.72 -14.70 14.89
N LEU A 306 -24.73 -15.34 15.51
CA LEU A 306 -23.79 -14.61 16.39
C LEU A 306 -22.67 -13.85 15.67
N GLU A 307 -22.04 -14.46 14.67
CA GLU A 307 -20.91 -13.85 13.93
C GLU A 307 -21.39 -12.84 12.89
N THR A 308 -22.52 -13.13 12.24
CA THR A 308 -23.16 -12.26 11.25
C THR A 308 -23.59 -10.91 11.84
N ASN A 309 -23.97 -10.87 13.12
CA ASN A 309 -24.38 -9.63 13.77
C ASN A 309 -23.21 -8.64 13.98
N LYS A 310 -21.98 -9.14 14.16
CA LYS A 310 -20.80 -8.28 14.35
C LYS A 310 -20.36 -7.65 13.03
N ASN A 311 -20.31 -8.42 11.95
CA ASN A 311 -19.90 -7.92 10.64
C ASN A 311 -20.86 -6.85 10.09
N ILE A 312 -22.15 -6.98 10.42
CA ILE A 312 -23.16 -5.94 10.15
C ILE A 312 -22.84 -4.65 10.91
N ASP A 313 -22.52 -4.74 12.21
CA ASP A 313 -22.14 -3.56 13.02
C ASP A 313 -20.92 -2.86 12.42
N TYR A 314 -19.90 -3.63 12.03
CA TYR A 314 -18.69 -3.09 11.40
C TYR A 314 -19.01 -2.36 10.10
N LEU A 315 -19.83 -2.96 9.23
CA LEU A 315 -20.21 -2.35 7.96
C LEU A 315 -21.01 -1.05 8.16
N LEU A 316 -22.00 -1.06 9.05
CA LEU A 316 -22.82 0.10 9.37
C LEU A 316 -22.01 1.23 10.02
N PHE A 317 -21.00 0.89 10.83
CA PHE A 317 -20.04 1.85 11.34
C PHE A 317 -19.34 2.58 10.19
N PHE A 318 -18.71 1.87 9.24
CA PHE A 318 -18.06 2.52 8.09
C PHE A 318 -19.03 3.35 7.24
N MET A 319 -20.22 2.80 6.95
CA MET A 319 -21.27 3.45 6.19
C MET A 319 -21.72 4.77 6.84
N SER A 320 -21.86 4.80 8.17
CA SER A 320 -22.17 6.03 8.91
C SER A 320 -21.10 7.10 8.75
N ARG A 321 -19.81 6.70 8.79
CA ARG A 321 -18.68 7.62 8.57
C ARG A 321 -18.66 8.14 7.13
N GLY A 322 -18.86 7.26 6.15
CA GLY A 322 -19.03 7.65 4.75
C GLY A 322 -20.13 8.67 4.57
N ALA A 323 -21.34 8.39 5.08
CA ALA A 323 -22.47 9.31 5.02
C ALA A 323 -22.15 10.68 5.65
N MET A 324 -21.53 10.72 6.83
CA MET A 324 -21.16 11.97 7.49
C MET A 324 -20.07 12.77 6.74
N TYR A 325 -19.21 12.13 5.95
CA TYR A 325 -18.02 12.76 5.38
C TYR A 325 -18.12 13.09 3.89
N CYS A 326 -18.82 12.27 3.10
CA CYS A 326 -19.03 12.51 1.66
C CYS A 326 -19.50 13.95 1.37
N PRO A 327 -20.52 14.50 2.06
CA PRO A 327 -21.02 15.84 1.77
C PRO A 327 -20.03 16.97 2.07
N ILE A 328 -19.09 16.76 3.01
CA ILE A 328 -18.13 17.80 3.45
C ILE A 328 -16.85 17.75 2.61
N TYR A 329 -16.30 16.56 2.42
CA TYR A 329 -14.90 16.39 2.03
C TYR A 329 -14.69 15.74 0.67
N ASP A 330 -15.76 15.26 0.01
CA ASP A 330 -15.64 14.79 -1.35
C ASP A 330 -15.52 15.96 -2.35
N CYS A 331 -15.05 15.67 -3.55
CA CYS A 331 -15.00 16.65 -4.61
C CYS A 331 -16.42 17.02 -5.10
N VAL A 332 -16.53 18.13 -5.82
CA VAL A 332 -17.82 18.64 -6.33
C VAL A 332 -18.48 17.64 -7.27
N GLU A 333 -17.67 16.87 -8.00
CA GLU A 333 -18.11 15.81 -8.90
C GLU A 333 -18.72 14.61 -8.17
N GLY A 334 -18.44 14.45 -6.86
CA GLY A 334 -19.05 13.41 -6.03
C GLY A 334 -18.54 11.99 -6.35
N VAL A 335 -17.31 11.84 -6.86
CA VAL A 335 -16.80 10.53 -7.33
C VAL A 335 -16.81 9.48 -6.22
N ASN A 336 -16.34 9.81 -5.02
CA ASN A 336 -16.35 8.86 -3.91
C ASN A 336 -17.78 8.72 -3.35
N THR A 337 -18.54 9.81 -3.32
CA THR A 337 -19.94 9.82 -2.88
C THR A 337 -20.73 8.77 -3.65
N ASP A 338 -20.60 8.71 -4.98
CA ASP A 338 -21.29 7.75 -5.81
C ASP A 338 -20.89 6.28 -5.51
N GLU A 339 -19.63 6.00 -5.15
CA GLU A 339 -19.21 4.67 -4.70
C GLU A 339 -19.83 4.27 -3.34
N TRP A 340 -19.92 5.23 -2.41
CA TRP A 340 -20.60 5.01 -1.12
C TRP A 340 -22.11 4.80 -1.31
N LEU A 341 -22.75 5.53 -2.25
CA LEU A 341 -24.15 5.33 -2.64
C LEU A 341 -24.40 3.92 -3.15
N GLN A 342 -23.52 3.41 -4.01
CA GLN A 342 -23.61 2.05 -4.50
C GLN A 342 -23.56 1.03 -3.34
N LEU A 343 -22.70 1.25 -2.34
CA LEU A 343 -22.68 0.41 -1.14
C LEU A 343 -23.99 0.50 -0.34
N PHE A 344 -24.58 1.69 -0.15
CA PHE A 344 -25.89 1.83 0.51
C PHE A 344 -26.96 1.00 -0.21
N ASP A 345 -27.02 1.11 -1.54
CA ASP A 345 -27.97 0.38 -2.38
C ASP A 345 -27.79 -1.13 -2.30
N ASP A 346 -26.57 -1.62 -2.28
CA ASP A 346 -26.28 -3.04 -2.24
C ASP A 346 -26.62 -3.67 -0.88
N VAL A 347 -26.33 -2.95 0.20
CA VAL A 347 -26.73 -3.36 1.56
C VAL A 347 -28.25 -3.39 1.69
N ARG A 348 -28.94 -2.38 1.12
CA ARG A 348 -30.41 -2.33 1.08
C ARG A 348 -31.01 -3.50 0.32
N LYS A 349 -30.56 -3.76 -0.92
CA LYS A 349 -31.01 -4.91 -1.73
C LYS A 349 -30.77 -6.23 -1.02
N TRP A 350 -29.60 -6.39 -0.42
CA TRP A 350 -29.26 -7.57 0.33
C TRP A 350 -30.15 -7.77 1.56
N TYR A 351 -30.46 -6.71 2.30
CA TYR A 351 -31.38 -6.75 3.44
C TYR A 351 -32.78 -7.21 3.04
N LEU A 352 -33.34 -6.60 2.00
CA LEU A 352 -34.67 -6.93 1.49
C LEU A 352 -34.75 -8.40 1.04
N THR A 353 -33.65 -8.95 0.53
CA THR A 353 -33.59 -10.33 0.05
C THR A 353 -33.42 -11.36 1.18
N ASN A 354 -32.67 -11.01 2.24
CA ASN A 354 -32.18 -12.00 3.22
C ASN A 354 -32.80 -11.87 4.63
N SER A 355 -33.44 -10.75 4.98
CA SER A 355 -33.65 -10.42 6.41
C SER A 355 -35.09 -10.20 6.86
N MET A 356 -36.09 -10.00 5.98
CA MET A 356 -37.45 -9.62 6.44
C MET A 356 -38.08 -10.59 7.45
N HIS A 357 -37.65 -11.86 7.51
CA HIS A 357 -38.22 -12.88 8.42
C HIS A 357 -37.17 -13.70 9.20
N GLY A 358 -35.90 -13.29 9.21
CA GLY A 358 -34.81 -14.07 9.80
C GLY A 358 -34.49 -13.71 11.27
N PRO A 359 -33.87 -14.61 12.07
CA PRO A 359 -33.41 -14.33 13.43
C PRO A 359 -32.38 -13.18 13.52
N ASN A 360 -31.68 -12.89 12.41
CA ASN A 360 -30.71 -11.80 12.28
C ASN A 360 -31.35 -10.41 12.22
N PHE A 361 -32.66 -10.33 11.98
CA PHE A 361 -33.41 -9.09 11.83
C PHE A 361 -33.35 -8.21 13.08
N LYS A 362 -33.49 -8.77 14.29
CA LYS A 362 -33.47 -8.00 15.54
C LYS A 362 -32.11 -7.36 15.83
N ALA A 363 -31.03 -8.08 15.56
CA ALA A 363 -29.68 -7.58 15.79
C ALA A 363 -29.27 -6.54 14.75
N LEU A 364 -29.65 -6.77 13.48
CA LEU A 364 -29.52 -5.77 12.43
C LEU A 364 -30.31 -4.51 12.77
N ASN A 365 -31.56 -4.63 13.23
CA ASN A 365 -32.35 -3.47 13.67
C ASN A 365 -31.66 -2.71 14.82
N LYS A 366 -31.08 -3.42 15.80
CA LYS A 366 -30.33 -2.78 16.89
C LYS A 366 -29.08 -2.03 16.39
N ALA A 367 -28.27 -2.66 15.54
CA ALA A 367 -27.07 -2.03 14.97
C ALA A 367 -27.42 -0.82 14.11
N VAL A 368 -28.42 -0.97 13.24
CA VAL A 368 -29.00 0.11 12.43
C VAL A 368 -29.44 1.27 13.32
N GLN A 369 -30.22 1.03 14.37
CA GLN A 369 -30.67 2.09 15.27
C GLN A 369 -29.52 2.86 15.94
N CYS A 370 -28.40 2.20 16.24
CA CYS A 370 -27.24 2.84 16.88
C CYS A 370 -26.58 3.90 15.98
N TYR A 371 -26.42 3.61 14.69
CA TYR A 371 -25.74 4.51 13.75
C TYR A 371 -26.70 5.43 12.98
N TRP A 372 -27.93 4.99 12.76
CA TRP A 372 -28.92 5.68 11.95
C TRP A 372 -29.24 7.09 12.45
N LYS A 373 -29.72 7.17 13.70
CA LYS A 373 -30.21 8.42 14.30
C LYS A 373 -29.08 9.43 14.49
N SER A 374 -27.94 8.97 15.01
CA SER A 374 -26.77 9.82 15.25
C SER A 374 -26.20 10.40 13.95
N THR A 375 -26.14 9.60 12.88
CA THR A 375 -25.70 10.08 11.55
C THR A 375 -26.65 11.13 10.99
N ALA A 376 -27.95 10.90 11.08
CA ALA A 376 -28.94 11.83 10.59
C ALA A 376 -28.95 13.16 11.37
N GLU A 377 -28.81 13.11 12.69
CA GLU A 377 -28.65 14.30 13.53
C GLU A 377 -27.42 15.12 13.10
N ILE A 378 -26.29 14.45 12.83
CA ILE A 378 -25.07 15.11 12.36
C ILE A 378 -25.25 15.76 10.98
N LEU A 379 -25.91 15.08 10.04
CA LEU A 379 -26.20 15.64 8.71
C LEU A 379 -27.12 16.87 8.79
N ASN A 380 -28.15 16.81 9.65
CA ASN A 380 -29.04 17.95 9.90
C ASN A 380 -28.30 19.11 10.58
N ASP A 381 -27.37 18.82 11.49
CA ASP A 381 -26.53 19.81 12.15
C ASP A 381 -25.65 20.56 11.15
N TYR A 382 -25.06 19.87 10.16
CA TYR A 382 -24.27 20.52 9.10
C TYR A 382 -25.09 21.54 8.32
N ILE A 383 -26.34 21.20 8.01
CA ILE A 383 -27.28 22.11 7.34
C ILE A 383 -27.63 23.29 8.24
N THR A 384 -28.01 23.00 9.50
CA THR A 384 -28.51 24.00 10.44
C THR A 384 -27.44 25.03 10.82
N ARG A 385 -26.18 24.58 10.92
CA ARG A 385 -25.02 25.44 11.20
C ARG A 385 -24.48 26.15 9.96
N GLY A 386 -25.00 25.85 8.78
CA GLY A 386 -24.53 26.40 7.52
C GLY A 386 -23.14 25.90 7.10
N GLU A 387 -22.67 24.78 7.66
CA GLU A 387 -21.41 24.15 7.26
C GLU A 387 -21.51 23.59 5.83
N ILE A 388 -22.70 23.13 5.43
CA ILE A 388 -23.02 22.70 4.07
C ILE A 388 -24.35 23.31 3.63
N PRO A 389 -24.44 23.94 2.45
CA PRO A 389 -25.71 24.43 1.94
C PRO A 389 -26.65 23.28 1.59
N ARG A 390 -27.96 23.43 1.84
CA ARG A 390 -28.98 22.44 1.43
C ARG A 390 -28.97 22.10 -0.05
N SER A 391 -28.51 23.02 -0.90
CA SER A 391 -28.39 22.80 -2.33
C SER A 391 -27.17 21.96 -2.74
N ASN A 392 -26.34 21.51 -1.79
CA ASN A 392 -25.18 20.67 -2.08
C ASN A 392 -25.67 19.31 -2.64
N PRO A 393 -25.29 18.93 -3.88
CA PRO A 393 -25.76 17.69 -4.49
C PRO A 393 -25.37 16.43 -3.72
N ASN A 394 -24.15 16.37 -3.17
CA ASN A 394 -23.66 15.22 -2.41
C ASN A 394 -24.42 15.07 -1.08
N MET A 395 -24.76 16.19 -0.43
CA MET A 395 -25.62 16.18 0.77
C MET A 395 -26.98 15.58 0.47
N MET A 396 -27.66 16.04 -0.60
CA MET A 396 -28.98 15.55 -0.96
C MET A 396 -28.96 14.06 -1.32
N LYS A 397 -28.01 13.63 -2.17
CA LYS A 397 -27.82 12.23 -2.51
C LYS A 397 -27.67 11.34 -1.27
N ILE A 398 -26.82 11.75 -0.32
CA ILE A 398 -26.57 10.98 0.91
C ILE A 398 -27.81 10.97 1.81
N LEU A 399 -28.49 12.11 1.98
CA LEU A 399 -29.71 12.17 2.79
C LEU A 399 -30.80 11.27 2.23
N ASP A 400 -31.01 11.28 0.91
CA ASP A 400 -32.00 10.45 0.25
C ASP A 400 -31.66 8.97 0.40
N ALA A 401 -30.42 8.57 0.07
CA ALA A 401 -29.98 7.17 0.18
C ALA A 401 -29.96 6.67 1.63
N TRP A 402 -29.55 7.52 2.59
CA TRP A 402 -29.67 7.21 4.01
C TRP A 402 -31.15 6.99 4.29
N ASN A 403 -32.02 8.01 4.17
CA ASN A 403 -33.47 7.96 4.43
C ASN A 403 -34.17 6.72 3.86
N GLU A 404 -33.90 6.39 2.58
CA GLU A 404 -34.45 5.20 1.93
C GLU A 404 -34.02 3.89 2.60
N MET A 405 -32.73 3.76 2.92
CA MET A 405 -32.21 2.58 3.61
C MET A 405 -32.86 2.41 5.00
N GLY A 406 -33.02 3.49 5.77
CA GLY A 406 -33.67 3.40 7.08
C GLY A 406 -35.16 3.12 7.01
N HIS A 407 -35.85 3.67 6.01
CA HIS A 407 -37.25 3.32 5.75
C HIS A 407 -37.40 1.81 5.49
N ASP A 408 -36.55 1.26 4.61
CA ASP A 408 -36.57 -0.17 4.30
C ASP A 408 -36.22 -1.03 5.51
N PHE A 409 -35.38 -0.52 6.42
CA PHE A 409 -35.07 -1.16 7.69
C PHE A 409 -36.16 -0.98 8.76
N GLY A 410 -37.28 -0.32 8.43
CA GLY A 410 -38.43 -0.13 9.32
C GLY A 410 -38.24 1.00 10.35
N LEU A 411 -37.42 2.00 10.06
CA LEU A 411 -37.20 3.16 10.95
C LEU A 411 -38.17 4.29 10.58
N GLU A 412 -38.91 4.79 11.58
CA GLU A 412 -40.04 5.70 11.37
C GLU A 412 -39.65 7.19 11.14
N THR A 413 -38.36 7.53 11.04
CA THR A 413 -37.91 8.93 10.94
C THR A 413 -37.38 9.24 9.54
N ARG A 414 -38.12 10.09 8.80
CA ARG A 414 -37.60 10.76 7.60
C ARG A 414 -37.02 12.12 8.00
N PHE A 415 -35.75 12.33 7.68
CA PHE A 415 -35.08 13.61 7.92
C PHE A 415 -35.25 14.51 6.69
N ARG A 416 -35.54 15.80 6.90
CA ARG A 416 -35.91 16.78 5.86
C ARG A 416 -34.86 17.86 5.66
#